data_AF-A0AAE5UDA7-F1
#
_entry.id   AF-A0AAE5UDA7-F1
#
_cell.length_a   1.000
_cell.length_b   1.000
_cell.length_c   1.000
_cell.angle_alpha   90.00
_cell.angle_beta   90.00
_cell.angle_gamma   90.00
#
_symmetry.space_group_name_H-M   'P 1'
#
loop_
_entity.id
_entity.type
_entity.pdbx_description
1 polymer ?
#
loop_
_entity_poly.entity_id
_entity_poly.type
_entity_poly.pdbx_seq_one_letter_code
_entity_poly.pdbx_strand_id
1 'polypeptide(L)' 'MAVVIICFMILVGLLFIYVGWKRPYDEISSPPDIWIFELLFVIIEKLFKVSAEKLMRVSFMVFGTSWSLLFLLILITHAY' A
#
# COMPACT_ATOMS: atom_id res chain seq x y z
N MET A 1 20.43 -3.10 15.30
CA MET A 1 19.77 -2.22 14.30
C MET A 1 19.01 -3.00 13.24
N ALA A 2 19.60 -4.03 12.61
CA ALA A 2 18.93 -4.82 11.56
C ALA A 2 17.57 -5.41 11.96
N VAL A 3 17.44 -5.98 13.17
CA VAL A 3 16.16 -6.55 13.67
C VAL A 3 15.05 -5.49 13.76
N VAL A 4 15.38 -4.27 14.18
CA VAL A 4 14.41 -3.16 14.28
C VAL A 4 13.93 -2.74 12.90
N ILE A 5 14.85 -2.67 11.93
CA ILE A 5 14.51 -2.38 10.52
C ILE A 5 13.61 -3.49 9.97
N ILE A 6 13.90 -4.77 10.26
CA ILE A 6 13.06 -5.91 9.85
C ILE A 6 11.64 -5.78 10.42
N CYS A 7 11.51 -5.53 11.73
CA CYS A 7 10.20 -5.34 12.35
C CYS A 7 9.44 -4.15 11.75
N PHE A 8 10.13 -3.03 11.49
CA PHE A 8 9.53 -1.84 10.90
C PHE A 8 9.05 -2.10 9.46
N MET A 9 9.84 -2.82 8.64
CA MET A 9 9.48 -3.14 7.26
C MET A 9 8.28 -4.11 7.18
N ILE A 10 8.20 -5.09 8.07
CA ILE A 10 7.04 -5.99 8.20
C ILE A 10 5.80 -5.21 8.64
N LEU A 11 5.94 -4.29 9.62
CA LEU A 11 4.85 -3.41 10.07
C LEU A 11 4.30 -2.54 8.94
N VAL A 12 5.18 -1.96 8.12
CA VAL A 12 4.79 -1.16 6.95
C VAL A 12 4.01 -2.00 5.95
N GLY A 13 4.45 -3.23 5.64
CA GLY A 13 3.72 -4.14 4.77
C GLY A 13 2.34 -4.52 5.31
N LEU A 14 2.25 -4.83 6.61
CA LEU A 14 0.98 -5.13 7.29
C LEU A 14 0.02 -3.93 7.29
N LEU A 15 0.52 -2.70 7.44
CA LEU A 15 -0.27 -1.48 7.36
C LEU A 15 -0.89 -1.31 5.97
N PHE A 16 -0.12 -1.49 4.90
CA PHE A 16 -0.64 -1.40 3.54
C PHE A 16 -1.72 -2.46 3.25
N ILE A 17 -1.49 -3.70 3.69
CA ILE A 17 -2.47 -4.79 3.53
C ILE A 17 -3.73 -4.51 4.35
N TYR A 18 -3.59 -4.01 5.58
CA TYR A 18 -4.73 -3.68 6.44
C TYR A 18 -5.59 -2.55 5.86
N VAL A 19 -4.96 -1.49 5.35
CA VAL A 19 -5.64 -0.36 4.69
C VAL A 19 -6.37 -0.84 3.42
N GLY A 20 -5.73 -1.69 2.60
CA GLY A 20 -6.37 -2.27 1.41
C GLY A 20 -7.48 -3.28 1.73
N TRP A 21 -7.37 -4.05 2.82
CA TRP A 21 -8.33 -5.11 3.13
C TRP A 21 -9.59 -4.59 3.82
N LYS A 22 -9.44 -3.81 4.89
CA LYS A 22 -10.49 -3.65 5.91
C LYS A 22 -11.20 -2.30 5.87
N ARG A 23 -10.61 -1.27 5.28
CA ARG A 23 -11.11 0.10 5.42
C ARG A 23 -11.97 0.49 4.20
N PRO A 24 -13.27 0.77 4.37
CA PRO A 24 -14.13 1.24 3.29
C PRO A 24 -13.61 2.59 2.76
N TYR A 25 -13.82 2.86 1.47
CA TYR A 25 -13.29 4.05 0.78
C TYR A 25 -13.65 5.35 1.51
N ASP A 26 -14.88 5.43 2.01
CA ASP A 26 -15.40 6.58 2.79
C ASP A 26 -14.65 6.82 4.11
N GLU A 27 -14.04 5.79 4.71
CA GLU A 27 -13.23 5.93 5.93
C GLU A 27 -11.74 6.23 5.63
N ILE A 28 -11.30 6.01 4.39
CA ILE A 28 -9.96 6.35 3.90
C ILE A 28 -9.92 7.79 3.35
N SER A 29 -11.00 8.28 2.74
CA SER A 29 -11.04 9.67 2.24
C SER A 29 -11.40 10.71 3.29
N SER A 30 -12.01 10.30 4.42
CA SER A 30 -12.41 11.25 5.45
C SER A 30 -11.28 12.04 6.14
N PRO A 31 -10.05 11.49 6.30
CA PRO A 31 -8.93 12.27 6.82
C PRO A 31 -8.44 13.29 5.78
N PRO A 32 -8.27 14.58 6.15
CA PRO A 32 -7.77 15.61 5.25
C PRO A 32 -6.37 15.32 4.68
N ASP A 33 -5.63 14.43 5.32
CA ASP A 33 -4.26 14.06 4.95
C ASP A 33 -4.17 13.13 3.72
N ILE A 34 -5.27 12.52 3.27
CA ILE A 34 -5.27 11.50 2.19
C ILE A 34 -5.78 12.08 0.85
N TRP A 35 -6.11 13.37 0.82
CA TRP A 35 -6.70 14.06 -0.34
C TRP A 35 -5.89 13.91 -1.65
N ILE A 36 -4.56 13.84 -1.57
CA ILE A 36 -3.69 13.61 -2.73
C ILE A 36 -3.90 12.24 -3.37
N PHE A 37 -4.09 11.19 -2.57
CA PHE A 37 -4.36 9.85 -3.10
C PHE A 37 -5.74 9.79 -3.74
N GLU A 38 -6.74 10.39 -3.09
CA GLU A 38 -8.10 10.45 -3.62
C GLU A 38 -8.15 11.17 -4.98
N LEU A 39 -7.49 12.32 -5.10
CA LEU A 39 -7.42 13.06 -6.36
C LEU A 39 -6.75 12.23 -7.47
N LEU A 40 -5.68 11.50 -7.12
CA LEU A 40 -4.95 10.64 -8.05
C LEU A 40 -5.81 9.45 -8.51
N PHE A 41 -6.54 8.81 -7.61
CA PHE A 41 -7.46 7.72 -7.95
C PHE A 41 -8.67 8.19 -8.77
N VAL A 42 -9.23 9.37 -8.47
CA VAL A 42 -10.32 9.97 -9.26
C VAL A 42 -9.87 10.31 -10.69
N ILE A 43 -8.63 10.79 -10.87
CA ILE A 43 -8.06 11.03 -12.20
C ILE A 43 -7.92 9.71 -12.96
N ILE A 44 -7.41 8.65 -12.32
CA ILE A 44 -7.26 7.33 -12.93
C ILE A 44 -8.64 6.73 -13.26
N GLU A 45 -9.63 6.88 -12.37
CA GLU A 45 -11.00 6.42 -12.62
C GLU A 45 -11.59 7.08 -13.87
N LYS A 46 -11.40 8.39 -14.05
CA LYS A 46 -11.84 9.08 -15.28
C LYS A 46 -11.10 8.63 -16.53
N LEU A 47 -9.81 8.33 -16.43
CA LEU A 47 -8.99 7.89 -17.56
C LEU A 47 -9.27 6.44 -17.99
N PHE A 48 -9.41 5.54 -17.02
CA PHE A 48 -9.49 4.10 -17.26
C PHE A 48 -10.90 3.53 -17.12
N LYS A 49 -11.89 4.33 -16.67
CA LYS A 49 -13.26 3.88 -16.36
C LYS A 49 -13.29 2.70 -15.39
N VAL A 50 -12.31 2.62 -14.50
CA VAL A 50 -12.22 1.61 -13.43
C VAL A 50 -12.57 2.29 -12.12
N SER A 51 -13.43 1.66 -11.31
CA SER A 51 -13.80 2.12 -9.98
C SER A 51 -12.55 2.46 -9.15
N ALA A 52 -12.49 3.70 -8.64
CA ALA A 52 -11.39 4.18 -7.80
C ALA A 52 -11.19 3.29 -6.56
N GLU A 53 -12.28 2.74 -6.01
CA GLU A 53 -12.25 1.78 -4.91
C GLU A 53 -11.49 0.51 -5.27
N LYS A 54 -11.85 -0.14 -6.38
CA LYS A 54 -11.14 -1.33 -6.84
C LYS A 54 -9.68 -1.03 -7.14
N LEU A 55 -9.40 0.11 -7.75
CA LEU A 55 -8.06 0.48 -8.16
C LEU A 55 -7.16 0.74 -6.95
N MET A 56 -7.64 1.50 -5.96
CA MET A 56 -6.93 1.72 -4.70
C MET A 56 -6.67 0.41 -3.95
N ARG A 57 -7.66 -0.48 -3.90
CA ARG A 57 -7.53 -1.78 -3.25
C ARG A 57 -6.43 -2.64 -3.88
N VAL A 58 -6.45 -2.73 -5.21
CA VAL A 58 -5.45 -3.45 -6.00
C VAL A 58 -4.08 -2.80 -5.85
N SER A 59 -3.99 -1.47 -5.92
CA SER A 59 -2.74 -0.73 -5.72
C SER A 59 -2.12 -1.01 -4.36
N PHE A 60 -2.90 -0.98 -3.27
CA PHE A 60 -2.38 -1.28 -1.94
C PHE A 60 -1.93 -2.74 -1.78
N MET A 61 -2.68 -3.69 -2.35
CA MET A 61 -2.27 -5.10 -2.36
C MET A 61 -0.95 -5.28 -3.13
N VAL A 62 -0.86 -4.76 -4.36
CA VAL A 62 0.35 -4.86 -5.18
C VAL A 62 1.53 -4.20 -4.49
N PHE A 63 1.36 -2.99 -3.95
CA PHE A 63 2.43 -2.27 -3.27
C PHE A 63 2.93 -3.01 -2.03
N GLY A 64 2.02 -3.51 -1.18
CA GLY A 64 2.38 -4.31 -0.01
C GLY A 64 3.11 -5.61 -0.37
N THR A 65 2.70 -6.26 -1.47
CA THR A 65 3.33 -7.51 -1.94
C THR A 65 4.72 -7.24 -2.53
N SER A 66 4.85 -6.22 -3.39
CA SER A 66 6.12 -5.80 -3.97
C SER A 66 7.11 -5.33 -2.90
N TRP A 67 6.64 -4.61 -1.88
CA TRP A 67 7.46 -4.20 -0.74
C TRP A 67 8.00 -5.40 0.04
N SER A 68 7.13 -6.37 0.33
CA SER A 68 7.53 -7.60 1.03
C SER A 68 8.55 -8.41 0.22
N LEU A 69 8.35 -8.52 -1.10
CA LEU A 69 9.28 -9.22 -2.00
C LEU A 69 10.64 -8.51 -2.10
N LEU A 70 10.65 -7.18 -2.30
CA LEU A 70 11.88 -6.38 -2.32
C LEU A 70 12.67 -6.61 -1.03
N PHE A 71 11.99 -6.59 0.11
CA PHE A 71 12.62 -6.78 1.40
C PHE A 71 13.20 -8.19 1.57
N LEU A 72 12.45 -9.21 1.13
CA LEU A 72 12.91 -10.60 1.14
C LEU A 72 14.16 -10.78 0.27
N LEU A 73 14.21 -10.10 -0.89
CA LEU A 73 15.36 -10.09 -1.79
C LEU A 73 16.58 -9.44 -1.13
N ILE A 74 16.41 -8.28 -0.50
CA ILE A 74 17.48 -7.60 0.27
C ILE A 74 18.02 -8.51 1.37
N LEU A 75 17.14 -9.21 2.12
CA LEU A 75 17.57 -10.14 3.17
C LEU A 75 18.42 -11.28 2.61
N ILE A 76 18.01 -11.88 1.49
CA ILE A 76 18.79 -12.93 0.83
C ILE A 76 20.15 -12.39 0.38
N THR A 77 20.18 -11.23 -0.28
CA THR A 77 21.42 -10.62 -0.79
C THR A 77 22.37 -10.17 0.31
N HIS A 78 21.88 -9.86 1.51
CA HIS A 78 22.74 -9.51 2.64
C HIS A 78 23.22 -10.71 3.47
N ALA A 79 22.51 -11.84 3.38
CA ALA A 79 22.85 -13.06 4.11
C ALA A 79 23.81 -13.99 3.36
N TYR A 80 23.92 -13.83 2.04
CA TYR A 80 24.86 -14.52 1.15
C TYR A 80 25.96 -13.56 0.67
#